data_AF-A0A0P8XVT4-F1
#
_entry.id   AF-A0A0P8XVT4-F1
#
_cell.length_a   1.000
_cell.length_b   1.000
_cell.length_c   1.000
_cell.angle_alpha   90.00
_cell.angle_beta   90.00
_cell.angle_gamma   90.00
#
_symmetry.space_group_name_H-M   'P 1'
#
loop_
_entity.id
_entity.type
_entity.pdbx_description
1 polymer ?
#
loop_
_entity_poly.entity_id
_entity_poly.type
_entity_poly.pdbx_seq_one_letter_code
_entity_poly.pdbx_strand_id
1 'polypeptide(L)' 'MISKTLILFLMAFLCAVLLCEAKEYQFLPARCRDLPGIEKQIGGPMSLCSFPPGYQTPDSEDIQAVINHIKTLKLN' A
#
# COMPACT_ATOMS: atom_id res chain seq x y z
N MET A 1 49.47 2.48 -8.15
CA MET A 1 48.76 1.32 -7.55
C MET A 1 47.35 1.68 -7.07
N ILE A 2 47.14 2.85 -6.47
CA ILE A 2 45.84 3.35 -5.95
C ILE A 2 44.69 3.31 -6.98
N SER A 3 44.95 3.69 -8.24
CA SER A 3 43.92 3.66 -9.30
C SER A 3 43.41 2.25 -9.60
N LYS A 4 44.27 1.22 -9.55
CA LYS A 4 43.86 -0.17 -9.80
C LYS A 4 42.98 -0.69 -8.66
N THR A 5 43.31 -0.35 -7.42
CA THR A 5 42.50 -0.68 -6.25
C THR A 5 41.15 0.03 -6.26
N LEU A 6 41.12 1.30 -6.67
CA LEU A 6 39.89 2.08 -6.79
C LEU A 6 38.93 1.46 -7.82
N ILE A 7 39.44 1.06 -8.98
CA ILE A 7 38.64 0.40 -10.03
C ILE A 7 38.07 -0.94 -9.51
N LEU A 8 38.87 -1.71 -8.78
CA LEU A 8 38.43 -2.97 -8.17
C LEU A 8 37.29 -2.77 -7.17
N PHE A 9 37.39 -1.75 -6.30
CA PHE A 9 36.32 -1.40 -5.37
C PHE A 9 35.05 -0.93 -6.09
N LEU A 10 35.20 -0.13 -7.14
CA LEU A 10 34.07 0.35 -7.93
C LEU A 10 33.32 -0.81 -8.61
N MET A 11 34.06 -1.77 -9.18
CA MET A 11 33.48 -2.95 -9.81
C MET A 11 32.81 -3.87 -8.79
N ALA A 12 33.41 -4.07 -7.62
CA ALA A 12 32.80 -4.86 -6.54
C ALA A 12 31.49 -4.21 -6.04
N PHE A 13 31.47 -2.89 -5.89
CA PHE A 13 30.28 -2.14 -5.51
C PHE A 13 29.18 -2.25 -6.58
N LEU A 14 29.53 -2.12 -7.86
CA LEU A 14 28.57 -2.29 -8.96
C LEU A 14 27.96 -3.71 -8.97
N CYS A 15 28.78 -4.75 -8.79
CA CYS A 15 28.30 -6.13 -8.71
C CYS A 15 27.33 -6.33 -7.54
N ALA A 16 27.61 -5.74 -6.37
CA ALA A 16 26.72 -5.84 -5.22
C ALA A 16 25.35 -5.18 -5.46
N VAL A 17 25.32 -4.05 -6.20
CA VAL A 17 24.07 -3.38 -6.58
C VAL A 17 23.29 -4.20 -7.62
N LEU A 18 23.98 -4.80 -8.60
CA LEU A 18 23.35 -5.62 -9.64
C LEU A 18 22.81 -6.97 -9.14
N LEU A 19 23.40 -7.52 -8.07
CA LEU A 19 22.95 -8.76 -7.44
C LEU A 19 21.81 -8.54 -6.43
N CYS A 20 21.43 -7.29 -6.16
CA CYS A 20 20.28 -7.00 -5.33
C CYS A 20 19.02 -7.38 -6.11
N GLU A 21 18.43 -8.53 -5.78
CA GLU A 21 17.20 -8.98 -6.43
C GLU A 21 16.13 -7.89 -6.33
N ALA A 22 15.56 -7.52 -7.48
CA ALA A 22 14.39 -6.68 -7.51
C ALA A 22 13.28 -7.42 -6.77
N LYS A 23 12.75 -6.82 -5.70
CA LYS A 23 11.62 -7.40 -4.97
C LYS A 23 10.52 -7.76 -5.97
N GLU A 24 10.23 -9.04 -6.11
CA GLU A 24 9.14 -9.48 -6.98
C GLU A 24 7.83 -8.89 -6.48
N TYR A 25 7.07 -8.32 -7.41
CA TYR A 25 5.75 -7.81 -7.11
C TYR A 25 4.83 -8.98 -6.77
N GLN A 26 4.42 -9.07 -5.49
CA GLN A 26 3.45 -10.06 -5.06
C GLN A 26 2.04 -9.49 -5.15
N PHE A 27 1.18 -10.15 -5.93
CA PHE A 27 -0.24 -9.84 -5.94
C PHE A 27 -0.87 -10.30 -4.63
N LEU A 28 -1.24 -9.34 -3.77
CA LEU A 28 -1.95 -9.61 -2.52
C LEU A 28 -3.46 -9.55 -2.77
N PRO A 29 -4.19 -10.67 -2.67
CA PRO A 29 -5.63 -10.67 -2.90
C PRO A 29 -6.35 -9.94 -1.76
N ALA A 30 -7.12 -8.90 -2.11
CA ALA A 30 -7.98 -8.21 -1.16
C ALA A 30 -9.32 -8.96 -1.02
N ARG A 31 -9.88 -8.98 0.20
CA ARG A 31 -11.29 -9.35 0.43
C ARG A 31 -12.08 -8.08 0.68
N CYS A 32 -12.92 -7.71 -0.28
CA CYS A 32 -13.72 -6.50 -0.23
C CYS A 32 -15.20 -6.80 0.04
N ARG A 33 -15.85 -5.91 0.80
CA ARG A 33 -17.29 -5.90 1.00
C ARG A 33 -17.81 -4.50 0.76
N ASP A 34 -18.82 -4.38 -0.08
CA ASP A 34 -19.49 -3.10 -0.32
C ASP A 34 -20.33 -2.71 0.89
N LEU A 35 -20.38 -1.41 1.18
CA LEU A 35 -21.20 -0.84 2.23
C LEU A 35 -22.47 -0.23 1.62
N PRO A 36 -23.58 -0.99 1.53
CA PRO A 36 -24.79 -0.52 0.87
C PRO A 36 -25.39 0.68 1.60
N GLY A 37 -25.89 1.67 0.84
CA GLY A 37 -26.58 2.84 1.37
C GLY A 37 -25.68 3.97 1.86
N ILE A 38 -24.35 3.77 1.88
CA ILE A 38 -23.40 4.83 2.25
C ILE A 38 -23.20 5.86 1.14
N GLU A 39 -23.50 5.50 -0.10
CA GLU A 39 -23.50 6.38 -1.27
C GLU A 39 -24.28 7.67 -1.04
N LYS A 40 -25.43 7.56 -0.36
CA LYS A 40 -26.27 8.72 -0.02
C LYS A 40 -25.63 9.63 1.03
N GLN A 41 -24.67 9.12 1.80
CA GLN A 41 -24.03 9.83 2.90
C GLN A 41 -22.72 10.50 2.49
N ILE A 42 -21.96 9.90 1.58
CA ILE A 42 -20.63 10.39 1.18
C ILE A 42 -20.54 10.81 -0.30
N GLY A 43 -21.62 10.67 -1.07
CA GLY A 43 -21.67 11.06 -2.48
C GLY A 43 -21.10 10.02 -3.45
N GLY A 44 -20.81 8.79 -2.99
CA GLY A 44 -20.26 7.74 -3.84
C GLY A 44 -20.15 6.37 -3.15
N PRO A 45 -19.91 5.29 -3.91
CA PRO A 45 -19.78 3.94 -3.37
C PRO A 45 -18.56 3.82 -2.46
N MET A 46 -18.64 2.92 -1.49
CA MET A 46 -17.53 2.59 -0.60
C MET A 46 -17.45 1.08 -0.41
N SER A 47 -16.24 0.55 -0.51
CA SER A 47 -15.95 -0.87 -0.23
C SER A 47 -14.89 -0.95 0.87
N LEU A 48 -15.13 -1.83 1.84
CA LEU A 48 -14.16 -2.17 2.88
C LEU A 48 -13.33 -3.36 2.41
N CYS A 49 -12.04 -3.14 2.18
CA CYS A 49 -11.11 -4.17 1.76
C CYS A 49 -10.15 -4.55 2.88
N SER A 50 -9.93 -5.85 3.06
CA SER A 50 -8.96 -6.41 4.00
C SER A 50 -7.93 -7.26 3.27
N PHE A 51 -6.71 -7.30 3.81
CA PHE A 51 -5.55 -7.93 3.19
C PHE A 51 -4.98 -9.05 4.10
N PRO A 52 -4.27 -10.05 3.52
CA PRO A 52 -3.58 -11.06 4.29
C PRO A 52 -2.48 -10.46 5.19
N PRO A 53 -2.03 -11.20 6.23
CA PRO A 53 -2.48 -12.55 6.59
C PRO A 53 -3.80 -12.56 7.38
N GLY A 54 -4.15 -11.47 8.06
CA GLY A 54 -5.23 -11.45 9.03
C GLY A 54 -6.63 -11.22 8.46
N TYR A 55 -6.75 -10.62 7.27
CA TYR A 55 -8.03 -10.18 6.69
C TYR A 55 -8.95 -9.49 7.72
N GLN A 56 -8.34 -8.71 8.60
CA GLN A 56 -9.05 -8.05 9.69
C GLN A 56 -9.90 -6.92 9.10
N THR A 57 -11.16 -6.90 9.51
CA THR A 57 -12.06 -5.80 9.19
C THR A 57 -12.00 -4.81 10.34
N PRO A 58 -11.86 -3.50 10.08
CA PRO A 58 -11.92 -2.49 11.12
C PRO A 58 -13.26 -2.57 11.85
N ASP A 59 -13.27 -2.13 13.11
CA ASP A 59 -14.52 -2.07 13.87
C ASP A 59 -15.43 -0.94 13.37
N SER A 60 -16.65 -0.91 13.88
CA SER A 60 -17.65 0.08 13.48
C SER A 60 -17.26 1.51 13.82
N GLU A 61 -16.47 1.73 14.87
CA GLU A 61 -16.07 3.07 15.30
C GLU A 61 -15.09 3.66 14.29
N ASP A 62 -14.07 2.89 13.92
CA ASP A 62 -13.09 3.27 12.90
C ASP A 62 -13.76 3.54 11.55
N ILE A 63 -14.69 2.66 11.15
CA ILE A 63 -15.45 2.83 9.90
C ILE A 63 -16.25 4.15 9.95
N GLN A 64 -16.93 4.44 11.06
CA GLN A 64 -17.73 5.64 11.21
C GLN A 64 -16.88 6.92 11.26
N ALA A 65 -15.70 6.87 11.87
CA ALA A 65 -14.75 7.97 11.89
C ALA A 65 -14.32 8.35 10.46
N VAL A 66 -14.00 7.36 9.62
CA VAL A 66 -13.66 7.57 8.20
C VAL A 66 -14.83 8.16 7.43
N ILE A 67 -16.04 7.61 7.59
CA ILE A 67 -17.26 8.15 6.94
C ILE A 67 -17.48 9.61 7.31
N ASN A 68 -17.36 9.94 8.61
CA ASN A 68 -17.52 11.30 9.09
C ASN A 68 -16.44 12.23 8.54
N HIS A 69 -15.19 11.75 8.44
CA HIS A 69 -14.12 12.51 7.82
C HIS A 69 -14.43 12.79 6.34
N ILE A 70 -14.85 11.80 5.55
CA ILE A 70 -15.21 11.98 4.14
C ILE A 70 -16.33 13.02 3.98
N LYS A 71 -17.36 12.98 4.84
CA LYS A 71 -18.42 14.01 4.85
C LYS A 71 -17.88 15.43 5.05
N THR A 72 -16.84 15.60 5.86
CA THR A 72 -16.24 16.92 6.11
C THR A 72 -15.48 17.47 4.91
N LEU A 73 -15.01 16.61 4.01
CA LEU A 73 -14.25 17.01 2.81
C LEU A 73 -15.13 17.72 1.77
N LYS A 74 -16.47 17.72 1.91
CA LYS A 74 -17.43 18.34 0.98
C LYS A 74 -17.06 18.05 -0.48
N LEU A 75 -16.82 16.78 -0.77
CA LEU A 75 -16.57 16.27 -2.12
C LEU A 75 -17.88 16.38 -2.92
N ASN A 76 -18.23 17.60 -3.30
CA ASN A 76 -19.31 17.95 -4.21
C ASN A 76 -18.78 17.94 -5.64
#